data_AF-A0A931R4Z5-F1
#
_entry.id   AF-A0A931R4Z5-F1
#
_cell.length_a   1.000
_cell.length_b   1.000
_cell.length_c   1.000
_cell.angle_alpha   90.00
_cell.angle_beta   90.00
_cell.angle_gamma   90.00
#
_symmetry.space_group_name_H-M   'P 1'
#
loop_
_entity.id
_entity.type
_entity.pdbx_description
1 polymer ?
#
loop_
_entity_poly.entity_id
_entity_poly.type
_entity_poly.pdbx_seq_one_letter_code
_entity_poly.pdbx_strand_id
1 'polypeptide(L)' 'MDTWTFGWTLALIGMGGTMLVLWILSLLILLLKKIFPHQPGQSAAKKG' A
#
# COMPACT_ATOMS: atom_id res chain seq x y z
N MET A 1 -10.02 1.87 28.74
CA MET A 1 -10.66 1.76 27.42
C MET A 1 -11.42 0.46 27.41
N ASP A 2 -12.73 0.52 27.25
CA ASP A 2 -13.57 -0.66 27.19
C ASP A 2 -13.06 -1.57 26.07
N THR A 3 -12.84 -2.85 26.39
CA THR A 3 -12.30 -3.88 25.47
C THR A 3 -13.07 -3.96 24.15
N TRP A 4 -14.34 -3.53 24.17
CA TRP A 4 -15.18 -3.41 23.00
C TRP A 4 -14.70 -2.33 22.01
N THR A 5 -14.35 -1.13 22.49
CA THR A 5 -13.81 -0.05 21.64
C THR A 5 -12.45 -0.43 21.06
N PHE A 6 -11.65 -1.16 21.83
CA PHE A 6 -10.35 -1.66 21.38
C PHE A 6 -10.50 -2.70 20.26
N GLY A 7 -11.44 -3.64 20.39
CA GLY A 7 -11.77 -4.61 19.36
C GLY A 7 -12.25 -3.97 18.06
N TRP A 8 -13.11 -2.96 18.13
CA TRP A 8 -13.54 -2.19 16.95
C TRP A 8 -12.40 -1.46 16.26
N THR A 9 -11.52 -0.84 17.04
CA THR A 9 -10.35 -0.13 16.52
C THR A 9 -9.43 -1.09 15.77
N LEU A 10 -9.14 -2.26 16.36
CA LEU A 10 -8.34 -3.29 15.72
C LEU A 10 -9.01 -3.92 14.50
N ALA A 11 -10.33 -4.11 14.50
CA ALA A 11 -11.06 -4.62 13.35
C ALA A 11 -11.06 -3.62 12.18
N LEU A 12 -11.30 -2.34 12.48
CA LEU A 12 -11.31 -1.28 11.49
C LEU A 12 -9.89 -1.02 10.93
N ILE A 13 -8.88 -1.04 11.79
CA ILE A 13 -7.47 -0.95 11.39
C ILE A 13 -7.02 -2.23 10.67
N GLY A 14 -7.52 -3.41 11.02
CA GLY A 14 -7.17 -4.65 10.33
C GLY A 14 -7.71 -4.66 8.91
N MET A 15 -9.01 -4.40 8.74
CA MET A 15 -9.65 -4.38 7.43
C MET A 15 -9.25 -3.16 6.60
N GLY A 16 -9.29 -1.96 7.19
CA GLY A 16 -8.92 -0.72 6.51
C GLY A 16 -7.42 -0.56 6.33
N GLY A 17 -6.63 -0.97 7.31
CA GLY A 17 -5.17 -0.87 7.27
C GLY A 17 -4.54 -1.75 6.20
N THR A 18 -5.13 -2.91 5.86
CA THR A 18 -4.61 -3.72 4.75
C THR A 18 -4.74 -2.98 3.41
N MET A 19 -5.93 -2.42 3.11
CA MET A 19 -6.14 -1.62 1.89
C MET A 19 -5.26 -0.37 1.86
N LEU A 20 -5.12 0.30 3.01
CA LEU A 20 -4.31 1.51 3.14
C LEU A 20 -2.81 1.22 2.97
N VAL A 21 -2.31 0.11 3.53
CA VAL A 21 -0.91 -0.33 3.36
C VAL A 21 -0.62 -0.65 1.90
N LEU A 22 -1.50 -1.39 1.21
CA LEU A 22 -1.30 -1.69 -0.22
C LEU A 22 -1.27 -0.41 -1.07
N TRP A 23 -2.14 0.56 -0.76
CA TRP A 23 -2.17 1.84 -1.44
C TRP A 23 -0.87 2.63 -1.21
N ILE A 24 -0.40 2.72 0.03
CA ILE A 24 0.88 3.37 0.38
C ILE A 24 2.06 2.67 -0.30
N LEU A 25 2.10 1.33 -0.30
CA LEU A 25 3.16 0.57 -0.93
C LEU A 25 3.22 0.82 -2.44
N SER A 26 2.07 0.88 -3.11
CA SER A 26 1.98 1.23 -4.53
C SER A 26 2.55 2.63 -4.80
N LEU A 27 2.19 3.60 -3.96
CA LEU A 27 2.67 4.98 -4.03
C LEU A 27 4.18 5.05 -3.76
N LEU A 28 4.68 4.27 -2.79
CA LEU A 28 6.09 4.13 -2.47
C LEU A 28 6.89 3.58 -3.66
N ILE A 29 6.37 2.57 -4.36
CA ILE A 29 7.02 1.98 -5.54
C ILE A 29 7.07 3.00 -6.69
N LEU A 30 5.99 3.77 -6.91
CA LEU A 30 5.97 4.84 -7.91
C LEU A 30 6.95 5.96 -7.57
N LEU A 31 7.02 6.34 -6.30
CA LEU A 31 7.94 7.37 -5.82
C LEU A 31 9.39 6.89 -5.92
N LEU A 32 9.67 5.64 -5.54
CA LEU A 32 10.98 5.03 -5.69
C LEU A 32 11.37 4.92 -7.16
N LYS A 33 10.45 4.56 -8.07
CA LYS A 33 10.67 4.54 -9.51
C LYS A 33 10.93 5.93 -10.12
N LYS A 34 10.45 6.99 -9.47
CA LYS A 34 10.72 8.38 -9.84
C LYS A 34 12.07 8.87 -9.31
N ILE A 35 12.42 8.53 -8.06
CA ILE A 35 13.68 8.93 -7.42
C ILE A 35 14.86 8.10 -7.96
N PHE A 36 14.65 6.80 -8.15
CA PHE A 36 15.51 5.86 -8.85
C PHE A 36 14.83 5.50 -10.18
N PRO A 37 15.04 6.30 -11.25
CA PRO A 37 14.67 5.91 -12.60
C PRO A 37 15.56 4.73 -13.02
N HIS A 38 15.23 3.54 -12.52
CA HIS A 38 15.81 2.31 -13.02
C HIS A 38 15.36 2.23 -14.48
N GLN A 39 16.31 2.34 -15.41
CA GLN A 39 16.11 2.09 -16.83
C GLN A 39 16.50 0.64 -17.17
N PRO A 40 15.73 -0.39 -16.81
CA PRO A 40 15.80 -1.62 -17.58
C PRO A 40 14.90 -1.40 -18.80
N GLY A 41 15.51 -1.32 -19.98
CA GLY A 41 14.77 -1.24 -21.23
C GLY A 41 13.67 -2.31 -21.29
N GLN A 42 12.47 -1.87 -21.64
CA GLN A 42 11.50 -2.66 -22.43
C GLN A 42 11.15 -4.06 -21.91
N SER A 43 10.32 -4.16 -20.86
CA SER A 43 9.31 -5.22 -20.74
C SER A 43 8.45 -5.04 -19.50
N ALA A 44 7.18 -5.46 -19.57
CA ALA A 44 6.24 -5.61 -18.45
C ALA A 44 5.47 -4.36 -17.95
N ALA A 45 4.96 -3.52 -18.85
CA ALA A 45 3.84 -2.62 -18.51
C ALA A 45 2.87 -2.42 -19.70
N LYS A 46 2.36 -3.51 -20.27
CA LYS A 46 1.08 -3.49 -20.98
C LYS A 46 0.13 -4.43 -20.25
N LYS A 47 -0.52 -3.91 -19.21
CA LYS A 47 -1.65 -4.58 -18.56
C LYS A 47 -2.90 -4.10 -19.27
N GLY A 48 -3.31 -4.87 -20.28
CA GLY A 48 -4.67 -4.86 -20.78
C GLY A 48 -5.60 -5.59 -19.82
#